data_AF-A0A1I7TAQ7-F1
#
_entry.id   AF-A0A1I7TAQ7-F1
#
_cell.length_a   1.000
_cell.length_b   1.000
_cell.length_c   1.000
_cell.angle_alpha   90.00
_cell.angle_beta   90.00
_cell.angle_gamma   90.00
#
_symmetry.space_group_name_H-M   'P 1'
#
loop_
_entity.id
_entity.type
_entity.pdbx_description
1 polymer ?
#
loop_
_entity_poly.entity_id
_entity_poly.type
_entity_poly.pdbx_seq_one_letter_code
_entity_poly.pdbx_strand_id
1 'polypeptide(L)'
;MTSYEMKVHMLARFLQMEDDEAITNSIQELNKLPIPDNYVNLLDKYNIPFLVAFHAVGNEPAMRMMKQHRAAKEVQMAQEVPIVLKGFYDGIMEALEGNGLPNHIHNVLSVMLHMDEPEYVRTALRLWNDLDLELNDLEDLVPHLQRIREQYPEADDLMRKIESFQLELDEDVDVDVELDLDNDEDVQEDNDHAFFSEDDDSFLSDLDESFLSDDSGFESGSGDDDDDEEEDDEERFRHYAIAIVEVHTKVLSFLIKTGDPRRIAFGIQMARNVDIPLFAYRKYQIPSLISEYAFYVYEAMKLWNEIDRMEEVELAEENLALFNYLMENVGSQPTISESMFCLLAEDMKNKDKEHMERVVQLFIDKDIPLEFFQRSRVKEFLLEYDGKTTADWILIFKIRQMEYK
;
A
#
# COMPACT_ATOMS: atom_id res chain seq x y z
N MET A 1 -0.81 -22.16 -1.18
CA MET A 1 -1.98 -21.50 -1.80
C MET A 1 -3.20 -22.40 -1.72
N THR A 2 -4.29 -21.94 -1.10
CA THR A 2 -5.57 -22.67 -1.03
C THR A 2 -6.32 -22.64 -2.38
N SER A 3 -7.30 -23.53 -2.57
CA SER A 3 -8.19 -23.51 -3.75
C SER A 3 -8.97 -22.20 -3.87
N TYR A 4 -9.25 -21.53 -2.74
CA TYR A 4 -9.94 -20.23 -2.74
C TYR A 4 -9.00 -19.10 -3.18
N GLU A 5 -7.79 -19.01 -2.59
CA GLU A 5 -6.75 -18.05 -3.02
C GLU A 5 -6.46 -18.14 -4.51
N MET A 6 -6.31 -19.36 -5.05
CA MET A 6 -6.05 -19.57 -6.47
C MET A 6 -7.17 -18.99 -7.35
N LYS A 7 -8.44 -19.14 -6.92
CA LYS A 7 -9.59 -18.58 -7.65
C LYS A 7 -9.65 -17.05 -7.55
N VAL A 8 -9.27 -16.46 -6.42
CA VAL A 8 -9.16 -14.99 -6.29
C VAL A 8 -8.03 -14.46 -7.16
N HIS A 9 -6.88 -15.15 -7.17
CA HIS A 9 -5.76 -14.79 -8.03
C HIS A 9 -6.14 -14.88 -9.52
N MET A 10 -6.83 -15.94 -9.93
CA MET A 10 -7.38 -16.04 -11.29
C MET A 10 -8.34 -14.89 -11.61
N LEU A 11 -9.22 -14.52 -10.68
CA LEU A 11 -10.12 -13.38 -10.85
C LEU A 11 -9.34 -12.08 -11.07
N ALA A 12 -8.25 -11.84 -10.35
CA ALA A 12 -7.37 -10.69 -10.57
C ALA A 12 -6.86 -10.65 -12.02
N ARG A 13 -6.41 -11.79 -12.56
CA ARG A 13 -5.96 -11.89 -13.95
C ARG A 13 -7.10 -11.65 -14.95
N PHE A 14 -8.31 -12.13 -14.68
CA PHE A 14 -9.48 -11.86 -15.54
C PHE A 14 -9.87 -10.38 -15.53
N LEU A 15 -9.75 -9.70 -14.38
CA LEU A 15 -9.97 -8.26 -14.27
C LEU A 15 -8.96 -7.49 -15.14
N GLN A 16 -7.67 -7.84 -15.07
CA GLN A 16 -6.62 -7.21 -15.89
C GLN A 16 -6.85 -7.39 -17.41
N MET A 17 -7.45 -8.50 -17.82
CA MET A 17 -7.78 -8.76 -19.23
C MET A 17 -9.09 -8.11 -19.71
N GLU A 18 -9.85 -7.47 -18.81
CA GLU A 18 -11.15 -6.84 -19.13
C GLU A 18 -12.18 -7.81 -19.74
N ASP A 19 -12.11 -9.10 -19.39
CA ASP A 19 -13.03 -10.13 -19.87
C ASP A 19 -14.27 -10.22 -18.96
N ASP A 20 -15.30 -9.42 -19.27
CA ASP A 20 -16.54 -9.31 -18.49
C ASP A 20 -17.24 -10.66 -18.22
N GLU A 21 -17.19 -11.59 -19.17
CA GLU A 21 -17.79 -12.91 -19.04
C GLU A 21 -16.98 -13.77 -18.07
N ALA A 22 -15.66 -13.80 -18.22
CA ALA A 22 -14.77 -14.52 -17.31
C ALA A 22 -14.82 -13.96 -15.88
N ILE A 23 -14.86 -12.63 -15.73
CA ILE A 23 -15.02 -11.95 -14.44
C ILE A 23 -16.33 -12.39 -13.78
N THR A 24 -17.44 -12.31 -14.51
CA THR A 24 -18.77 -12.68 -14.01
C THR A 24 -18.82 -14.14 -13.56
N ASN A 25 -18.32 -15.05 -14.40
CA ASN A 25 -18.31 -16.48 -14.11
C ASN A 25 -17.41 -16.80 -12.91
N SER A 26 -16.24 -16.16 -12.80
CA SER A 26 -15.30 -16.37 -11.69
C SER A 26 -15.88 -15.91 -10.36
N ILE A 27 -16.55 -14.75 -10.33
CA ILE A 27 -17.24 -14.25 -9.13
C ILE A 27 -18.38 -15.20 -8.73
N GLN A 28 -19.15 -15.71 -9.69
CA GLN A 28 -20.20 -16.69 -9.39
C GLN A 28 -19.64 -18.00 -8.82
N GLU A 29 -18.49 -18.47 -9.29
CA GLU A 29 -17.80 -19.64 -8.76
C GLU A 29 -17.22 -19.40 -7.36
N LEU A 30 -16.70 -18.20 -7.08
CA LEU A 30 -16.25 -17.80 -5.75
C LEU A 30 -17.41 -17.75 -4.75
N ASN A 31 -18.56 -17.22 -5.16
CA ASN A 31 -19.76 -17.13 -4.33
C ASN A 31 -20.38 -18.50 -3.95
N LYS A 32 -19.96 -19.59 -4.61
CA LYS A 32 -20.37 -20.96 -4.26
C LYS A 32 -19.53 -21.55 -3.13
N LEU A 33 -18.37 -20.97 -2.84
CA LEU A 33 -17.46 -21.44 -1.81
C LEU A 33 -17.77 -20.76 -0.47
N PRO A 34 -17.46 -21.39 0.66
CA PRO A 34 -17.51 -20.72 1.96
C PRO A 34 -16.54 -19.53 1.95
N ILE A 35 -17.01 -18.38 2.45
CA ILE A 35 -16.20 -17.18 2.59
C ILE A 35 -15.19 -17.43 3.72
N PRO A 36 -13.88 -17.31 3.49
CA PRO A 36 -12.88 -17.47 4.54
C PRO A 36 -12.88 -16.27 5.49
N ASP A 37 -12.36 -16.44 6.71
CA ASP A 37 -12.34 -15.37 7.71
C ASP A 37 -11.46 -14.19 7.27
N ASN A 38 -10.38 -14.46 6.53
CA ASN A 38 -9.47 -13.45 5.97
C ASN A 38 -9.90 -12.90 4.59
N TYR A 39 -11.19 -13.00 4.24
CA TYR A 39 -11.67 -12.64 2.90
C TYR A 39 -11.33 -11.21 2.46
N VAL A 40 -11.44 -10.23 3.36
CA VAL A 40 -11.16 -8.82 3.04
C VAL A 40 -9.70 -8.63 2.66
N ASN A 41 -8.80 -9.15 3.49
CA ASN A 41 -7.37 -9.05 3.23
C ASN A 41 -6.96 -9.83 1.99
N LEU A 42 -7.58 -10.99 1.73
CA LEU A 42 -7.31 -11.76 0.53
C LEU A 42 -7.64 -10.96 -0.76
N LEU A 43 -8.72 -10.16 -0.74
CA LEU A 43 -9.03 -9.26 -1.84
C LEU A 43 -8.03 -8.10 -1.95
N ASP A 44 -7.55 -7.57 -0.83
CA ASP A 44 -6.53 -6.52 -0.80
C ASP A 44 -5.18 -7.03 -1.34
N LYS A 45 -4.75 -8.24 -0.96
CA LYS A 45 -3.52 -8.90 -1.42
C LYS A 45 -3.41 -8.97 -2.94
N TYR A 46 -4.50 -9.32 -3.63
CA TYR A 46 -4.55 -9.36 -5.09
C TYR A 46 -5.06 -8.06 -5.72
N ASN A 47 -5.09 -6.97 -4.94
CA ASN A 47 -5.49 -5.63 -5.35
C ASN A 47 -6.83 -5.58 -6.10
N ILE A 48 -7.77 -6.47 -5.72
CA ILE A 48 -9.07 -6.62 -6.39
C ILE A 48 -9.88 -5.31 -6.39
N PRO A 49 -9.93 -4.51 -5.30
CA PRO A 49 -10.67 -3.24 -5.31
C PRO A 49 -10.19 -2.28 -6.40
N PHE A 50 -8.88 -2.16 -6.60
CA PHE A 50 -8.30 -1.35 -7.65
C PHE A 50 -8.61 -1.91 -9.04
N LEU A 51 -8.38 -3.21 -9.24
CA LEU A 51 -8.62 -3.86 -10.52
C LEU A 51 -10.09 -3.71 -10.96
N VAL A 52 -11.04 -3.81 -10.03
CA VAL A 52 -12.46 -3.56 -10.32
C VAL A 52 -12.72 -2.10 -10.69
N ALA A 53 -12.19 -1.16 -9.91
CA ALA A 53 -12.38 0.27 -10.14
C ALA A 53 -11.77 0.77 -11.45
N PHE A 54 -10.71 0.12 -11.93
CA PHE A 54 -10.00 0.51 -13.15
C PHE A 54 -10.50 -0.23 -14.40
N HIS A 55 -10.66 -1.56 -14.31
CA HIS A 55 -10.93 -2.41 -15.47
C HIS A 55 -12.38 -2.89 -15.59
N ALA A 56 -13.18 -2.85 -14.51
CA ALA A 56 -14.49 -3.52 -14.47
C ALA A 56 -15.64 -2.64 -13.95
N VAL A 57 -15.56 -1.31 -14.17
CA VAL A 57 -16.58 -0.33 -13.71
C VAL A 57 -18.00 -0.65 -14.22
N GLY A 58 -18.11 -1.28 -15.39
CA GLY A 58 -19.38 -1.70 -15.99
C GLY A 58 -19.90 -3.07 -15.52
N ASN A 59 -19.09 -3.85 -14.81
CA ASN A 59 -19.39 -5.22 -14.44
C ASN A 59 -20.16 -5.27 -13.11
N GLU A 60 -21.48 -5.49 -13.17
CA GLU A 60 -22.35 -5.44 -11.98
C GLU A 60 -21.93 -6.41 -10.85
N PRO A 61 -21.60 -7.70 -11.13
CA PRO A 61 -21.06 -8.61 -10.13
C PRO A 61 -19.80 -8.07 -9.44
N ALA A 62 -18.84 -7.55 -10.21
CA ALA A 62 -17.59 -7.02 -9.68
C ALA A 62 -17.83 -5.79 -8.80
N MET A 63 -18.66 -4.86 -9.25
CA MET A 63 -19.03 -3.66 -8.50
C MET A 63 -19.76 -3.99 -7.20
N ARG A 64 -20.58 -5.04 -7.18
CA ARG A 64 -21.27 -5.51 -5.96
C ARG A 64 -20.29 -6.09 -4.94
N MET A 65 -19.35 -6.92 -5.40
CA MET A 65 -18.28 -7.48 -4.57
C MET A 65 -17.39 -6.38 -3.99
N MET A 66 -16.99 -5.39 -4.81
CA MET A 66 -16.21 -4.23 -4.34
C MET A 66 -16.97 -3.41 -3.30
N LYS A 67 -18.29 -3.23 -3.47
CA LYS A 67 -19.12 -2.53 -2.47
C LYS A 67 -19.17 -3.28 -1.13
N GLN A 68 -19.28 -4.62 -1.17
CA GLN A 68 -19.26 -5.45 0.04
C GLN A 68 -17.90 -5.40 0.74
N HIS A 69 -16.81 -5.52 -0.03
CA HIS A 69 -15.45 -5.36 0.47
C HIS A 69 -15.26 -4.02 1.17
N ARG A 70 -15.58 -2.89 0.51
CA ARG A 70 -15.42 -1.54 1.09
C ARG A 70 -16.20 -1.36 2.38
N ALA A 71 -17.43 -1.88 2.46
CA ALA A 71 -18.23 -1.81 3.68
C ALA A 71 -17.62 -2.61 4.84
N ALA A 72 -17.07 -3.81 4.55
CA ALA A 72 -16.37 -4.60 5.56
C ALA A 72 -15.06 -3.94 5.99
N LYS A 73 -14.29 -3.42 5.02
CA LYS A 73 -13.03 -2.71 5.25
C LYS A 73 -13.21 -1.45 6.09
N GLU A 74 -14.29 -0.70 5.88
CA GLU A 74 -14.61 0.48 6.67
C GLU A 74 -14.82 0.13 8.15
N VAL A 75 -15.53 -0.96 8.44
CA VAL A 75 -15.72 -1.46 9.82
C VAL A 75 -14.38 -1.91 10.42
N GLN A 76 -13.60 -2.68 9.67
CA GLN A 76 -12.28 -3.13 10.10
C GLN A 76 -11.36 -1.94 10.43
N MET A 77 -11.22 -0.97 9.52
CA MET A 77 -10.38 0.20 9.75
C MET A 77 -10.87 1.03 10.93
N ALA A 78 -12.18 1.17 11.14
CA ALA A 78 -12.71 1.89 12.30
C ALA A 78 -12.33 1.22 13.64
N GLN A 79 -12.17 -0.11 13.66
CA GLN A 79 -11.72 -0.85 14.85
C GLN A 79 -10.21 -0.71 15.07
N GLU A 80 -9.43 -0.63 13.99
CA GLU A 80 -7.97 -0.51 14.02
C GLU A 80 -7.49 0.91 14.39
N VAL A 81 -8.23 1.96 13.98
CA VAL A 81 -7.81 3.38 14.17
C VAL A 81 -7.38 3.71 15.61
N PRO A 82 -8.12 3.36 16.68
CA PRO A 82 -7.68 3.65 18.04
C PRO A 82 -6.37 2.97 18.42
N ILE A 83 -6.12 1.76 17.90
CA ILE A 83 -4.91 0.98 18.18
C ILE A 83 -3.72 1.61 17.46
N VAL A 84 -3.88 1.90 16.17
CA VAL A 84 -2.87 2.56 15.34
C VAL A 84 -2.48 3.92 15.91
N LEU A 85 -3.46 4.77 16.25
CA LEU A 85 -3.17 6.11 16.77
C LEU A 85 -2.53 6.07 18.15
N LYS A 86 -2.90 5.09 18.99
CA LYS A 86 -2.22 4.88 20.28
C LYS A 86 -0.77 4.46 20.08
N GLY A 87 -0.51 3.45 19.24
CA GLY A 87 0.86 3.01 18.94
C GLY A 87 1.72 4.12 18.30
N PHE A 88 1.11 4.94 17.46
CA PHE A 88 1.78 6.12 16.89
C PHE A 88 2.11 7.15 17.98
N TYR A 89 1.16 7.48 18.86
CA TYR A 89 1.40 8.42 19.95
C TYR A 89 2.49 7.92 20.90
N ASP A 90 2.34 6.69 21.41
CA ASP A 90 3.25 6.11 22.40
C ASP A 90 4.67 6.02 21.83
N GLY A 91 4.82 5.51 20.60
CA GLY A 91 6.13 5.37 19.97
C GLY A 91 6.78 6.70 19.56
N ILE A 92 6.01 7.74 19.22
CA ILE A 92 6.59 9.08 19.00
C ILE A 92 7.10 9.70 20.31
N MET A 93 6.33 9.58 21.39
CA MET A 93 6.75 10.09 22.71
C MET A 93 8.04 9.42 23.19
N GLU A 94 8.17 8.11 22.96
CA GLU A 94 9.37 7.34 23.29
C GLU A 94 10.55 7.68 22.38
N ALA A 95 10.35 7.73 21.05
CA ALA A 95 11.43 8.01 20.10
C ALA A 95 12.01 9.43 20.22
N LEU A 96 11.21 10.40 20.67
CA LEU A 96 11.58 11.81 20.77
C LEU A 96 11.93 12.27 22.19
N GLU A 97 12.13 11.35 23.14
CA GLU A 97 12.41 11.68 24.55
C GLU A 97 13.71 12.51 24.70
N GLY A 98 13.60 13.85 24.60
CA GLY A 98 14.71 14.80 24.63
C GLY A 98 15.33 15.17 23.26
N ASN A 99 14.75 14.71 22.14
CA ASN A 99 15.21 15.03 20.79
C ASN A 99 14.27 16.05 20.11
N GLY A 100 14.82 16.86 19.20
CA GLY A 100 14.03 17.80 18.41
C GLY A 100 13.05 17.10 17.46
N LEU A 101 11.93 17.76 17.15
CA LEU A 101 10.88 17.20 16.29
C LEU A 101 11.35 17.05 14.84
N PRO A 102 11.43 15.83 14.29
CA PRO A 102 11.81 15.65 12.89
C PRO A 102 10.80 16.28 11.94
N ASN A 103 11.29 16.92 10.87
CA ASN A 103 10.46 17.61 9.87
C ASN A 103 9.33 16.75 9.30
N HIS A 104 9.56 15.45 9.09
CA HIS A 104 8.53 14.55 8.55
C HIS A 104 7.38 14.32 9.56
N ILE A 105 7.69 14.22 10.86
CA ILE A 105 6.67 14.13 11.91
C ILE A 105 5.93 15.46 12.05
N HIS A 106 6.63 16.59 12.07
CA HIS A 106 6.02 17.93 12.06
C HIS A 106 4.97 18.05 10.93
N ASN A 107 5.36 17.67 9.71
CA ASN A 107 4.50 17.69 8.54
C ASN A 107 3.29 16.76 8.67
N VAL A 108 3.48 15.53 9.16
CA VAL A 108 2.37 14.58 9.42
C VAL A 108 1.38 15.16 10.41
N LEU A 109 1.86 15.65 11.55
CA LEU A 109 1.01 16.23 12.60
C LEU A 109 0.25 17.46 12.10
N SER A 110 0.92 18.31 11.32
CA SER A 110 0.32 19.50 10.70
C SER A 110 -0.82 19.13 9.74
N VAL A 111 -0.67 18.07 8.94
CA VAL A 111 -1.73 17.59 8.05
C VAL A 111 -2.87 16.93 8.84
N MET A 112 -2.56 16.16 9.88
CA MET A 112 -3.56 15.50 10.72
C MET A 112 -4.55 16.50 11.35
N LEU A 113 -4.10 17.72 11.68
CA LEU A 113 -4.98 18.80 12.16
C LEU A 113 -6.05 19.25 11.16
N HIS A 114 -5.89 18.91 9.87
CA HIS A 114 -6.79 19.27 8.78
C HIS A 114 -7.64 18.09 8.28
N MET A 115 -7.48 16.90 8.87
CA MET A 115 -8.23 15.72 8.48
C MET A 115 -9.68 15.78 8.99
N ASP A 116 -10.57 15.06 8.30
CA ASP A 116 -11.99 15.00 8.64
C ASP A 116 -12.24 14.10 9.87
N GLU A 117 -11.36 13.12 10.11
CA GLU A 117 -11.48 12.18 11.22
C GLU A 117 -10.99 12.81 12.55
N PRO A 118 -11.87 13.01 13.55
CA PRO A 118 -11.54 13.73 14.79
C PRO A 118 -10.49 13.02 15.64
N GLU A 119 -10.34 11.70 15.52
CA GLU A 119 -9.34 10.91 16.23
C GLU A 119 -7.91 11.32 15.83
N TYR A 120 -7.69 11.60 14.54
CA TYR A 120 -6.39 12.05 14.02
C TYR A 120 -6.09 13.48 14.51
N VAL A 121 -7.08 14.37 14.44
CA VAL A 121 -6.95 15.75 14.94
C VAL A 121 -6.59 15.76 16.42
N ARG A 122 -7.31 14.98 17.25
CA ARG A 122 -7.03 14.89 18.69
C ARG A 122 -5.65 14.32 18.98
N THR A 123 -5.24 13.27 18.27
CA THR A 123 -3.91 12.66 18.46
C THR A 123 -2.80 13.64 18.12
N ALA A 124 -2.95 14.39 17.02
CA ALA A 124 -1.98 15.44 16.66
C ALA A 124 -1.92 16.54 17.72
N LEU A 125 -3.07 17.06 18.17
CA LEU A 125 -3.12 18.09 19.22
C LEU A 125 -2.50 17.63 20.53
N ARG A 126 -2.66 16.36 20.92
CA ARG A 126 -2.00 15.80 22.10
C ARG A 126 -0.49 15.78 21.93
N LEU A 127 0.02 15.27 20.80
CA LEU A 127 1.47 15.27 20.53
C LEU A 127 2.04 16.70 20.54
N TRP A 128 1.37 17.66 19.91
CA TRP A 128 1.80 19.07 19.95
C TRP A 128 1.85 19.66 21.38
N ASN A 129 0.99 19.19 22.29
CA ASN A 129 1.00 19.61 23.69
C ASN A 129 2.09 18.93 24.50
N ASP A 130 2.27 17.62 24.31
CA ASP A 130 3.09 16.78 25.18
C ASP A 130 4.56 16.76 24.78
N LEU A 131 4.87 17.02 23.49
CA LEU A 131 6.24 17.16 23.02
C LEU A 131 6.88 18.46 23.54
N ASP A 132 8.18 18.38 23.79
CA ASP A 132 9.02 19.53 24.13
C ASP A 132 9.41 20.25 22.83
N LEU A 133 8.71 21.34 22.53
CA LEU A 133 8.75 22.03 21.24
C LEU A 133 9.13 23.49 21.44
N GLU A 134 9.83 24.04 20.45
CA GLU A 134 10.15 25.45 20.42
C GLU A 134 8.95 26.27 19.89
N LEU A 135 8.91 27.57 20.23
CA LEU A 135 7.85 28.46 19.76
C LEU A 135 7.77 28.48 18.22
N ASN A 136 8.92 28.43 17.55
CA ASN A 136 9.01 28.42 16.08
C ASN A 136 8.21 27.28 15.44
N ASP A 137 8.16 26.10 16.07
CA ASP A 137 7.41 24.95 15.55
C ASP A 137 5.89 25.15 15.62
N LEU A 138 5.44 26.03 16.52
CA LEU A 138 4.04 26.22 16.90
C LEU A 138 3.39 27.47 16.29
N GLU A 139 4.18 28.48 15.92
CA GLU A 139 3.66 29.78 15.42
C GLU A 139 2.75 29.62 14.19
N ASP A 140 3.15 28.75 13.26
CA ASP A 140 2.40 28.50 12.02
C ASP A 140 1.05 27.83 12.27
N LEU A 141 0.85 27.20 13.43
CA LEU A 141 -0.38 26.51 13.81
C LEU A 141 -1.43 27.46 14.39
N VAL A 142 -1.02 28.61 14.94
CA VAL A 142 -1.90 29.56 15.66
C VAL A 142 -3.18 29.93 14.88
N PRO A 143 -3.12 30.31 13.58
CA PRO A 143 -4.32 30.68 12.84
C PRO A 143 -5.34 29.55 12.70
N HIS A 144 -4.87 28.30 12.68
CA HIS A 144 -5.72 27.12 12.60
C HIS A 144 -6.27 26.74 13.98
N LEU A 145 -5.43 26.72 15.01
CA LEU A 145 -5.82 26.45 16.39
C LEU A 145 -6.95 27.39 16.86
N GLN A 146 -6.87 28.68 16.53
CA GLN A 146 -7.93 29.66 16.82
C GLN A 146 -9.30 29.27 16.24
N ARG A 147 -9.33 28.57 15.09
CA ARG A 147 -10.58 28.13 14.45
C ARG A 147 -11.16 26.87 15.10
N ILE A 148 -10.30 26.00 15.62
CA ILE A 148 -10.70 24.68 16.12
C ILE A 148 -10.76 24.60 17.66
N ARG A 149 -10.27 25.61 18.39
CA ARG A 149 -10.25 25.65 19.87
C ARG A 149 -11.60 25.44 20.56
N GLU A 150 -12.70 25.83 19.93
CA GLU A 150 -14.04 25.64 20.50
C GLU A 150 -14.52 24.19 20.38
N GLN A 151 -13.94 23.43 19.44
CA GLN A 151 -14.32 22.05 19.12
C GLN A 151 -13.43 21.04 19.84
N TYR A 152 -12.18 21.40 20.10
CA TYR A 152 -11.17 20.53 20.71
C TYR A 152 -10.53 21.22 21.93
N PRO A 153 -10.76 20.71 23.16
CA PRO A 153 -10.11 21.21 24.36
C PRO A 153 -8.58 21.21 24.25
N GLU A 154 -8.00 20.18 23.62
CA GLU A 154 -6.56 20.07 23.42
C GLU A 154 -5.98 21.23 22.59
N ALA A 155 -6.76 21.84 21.69
CA ALA A 155 -6.34 23.01 20.94
C ALA A 155 -6.38 24.30 21.78
N ASP A 156 -7.28 24.40 22.75
CA ASP A 156 -7.32 25.52 23.70
C ASP A 156 -6.13 25.45 24.68
N ASP A 157 -5.77 24.25 25.12
CA ASP A 157 -4.58 24.03 25.95
C ASP A 157 -3.28 24.35 25.19
N LEU A 158 -3.18 23.94 23.92
CA LEU A 158 -2.02 24.27 23.08
C LEU A 158 -1.90 25.78 22.83
N MET A 159 -3.03 26.46 22.60
CA MET A 159 -3.04 27.92 22.48
C MET A 159 -2.54 28.60 23.75
N ARG A 160 -2.91 28.11 24.95
CA ARG A 160 -2.38 28.65 26.22
C ARG A 160 -0.88 28.41 26.36
N LYS A 161 -0.37 27.24 25.94
CA LYS A 161 1.07 26.92 25.92
C LYS A 161 1.84 27.90 25.02
N ILE A 162 1.30 28.19 23.83
CA ILE A 162 1.89 29.18 22.91
C ILE A 162 1.86 30.58 23.52
N GLU A 163 0.73 31.00 24.10
CA GLU A 163 0.58 32.30 24.76
C GLU A 163 1.56 32.47 25.94
N SER A 164 1.83 31.41 26.72
CA SER A 164 2.84 31.47 27.79
C SER A 164 4.25 31.64 27.26
N PHE A 165 4.64 30.96 26.18
CA PHE A 165 5.96 31.15 25.58
C PHE A 165 6.15 32.57 25.03
N GLN A 166 5.11 33.14 24.42
CA GLN A 166 5.14 34.52 23.93
C GLN A 166 5.29 35.53 25.08
N LEU A 167 4.62 35.30 26.21
CA LEU A 167 4.74 36.16 27.39
C LEU A 167 6.12 36.06 28.05
N GLU A 168 6.71 34.87 28.14
CA GLU A 168 8.07 34.69 28.67
C GLU A 168 9.11 35.43 27.81
N LEU A 169 8.98 35.36 26.48
CA LEU A 169 9.84 36.12 25.57
C LEU A 169 9.63 37.63 25.68
N ASP A 170 8.39 38.10 25.83
CA ASP A 170 8.10 39.53 26.00
C ASP A 170 8.59 40.06 27.36
N GLU A 171 8.59 39.25 28.43
CA GLU A 171 9.11 39.60 29.75
C GLU A 171 10.66 39.59 29.81
N ASP A 172 11.32 38.70 29.07
CA ASP A 172 12.79 38.65 28.98
C ASP A 172 13.39 39.79 28.11
N VAL A 173 12.59 40.44 27.26
CA VAL A 173 13.02 41.61 26.47
C VAL A 173 13.04 42.91 27.30
N ASP A 174 12.41 42.93 28.48
CA ASP A 174 12.42 44.08 29.41
C ASP A 174 13.61 44.08 30.40
N VAL A 175 14.58 43.15 30.27
CA VAL A 175 15.80 43.10 31.10
C VAL A 175 17.06 43.43 30.29
N ASP A 176 17.46 44.71 30.38
CA ASP A 176 18.79 45.28 30.08
C ASP A 176 19.53 44.78 28.82
N VAL A 177 19.28 45.50 27.72
CA VAL A 177 20.20 45.64 26.58
C VAL A 177 21.51 46.31 27.05
N GLU A 178 22.54 45.50 27.35
CA GLU A 178 23.93 45.90 27.08
C GLU A 178 24.44 45.10 25.88
N LEU A 179 24.43 45.79 24.73
CA LEU A 179 25.06 45.39 23.47
C LEU A 179 26.56 45.18 23.67
N ASP A 180 27.04 43.96 23.51
CA ASP A 180 28.39 43.70 23.00
C ASP A 180 28.26 42.96 21.66
N LEU A 181 28.40 43.77 20.60
CA LEU A 181 28.72 43.33 19.25
C LEU A 181 30.14 42.78 19.27
N ASP A 182 30.33 41.54 18.84
CA ASP A 182 31.36 41.10 17.89
C ASP A 182 31.43 39.57 17.88
N ASN A 183 31.14 38.95 16.74
CA ASN A 183 32.14 38.30 15.90
C ASN A 183 31.52 37.17 15.06
N ASP A 184 31.68 37.31 13.75
CA ASP A 184 31.42 36.30 12.73
C ASP A 184 32.12 34.97 13.05
N GLU A 185 31.44 33.84 12.80
CA GLU A 185 32.08 32.64 12.23
C GLU A 185 31.04 31.74 11.55
N ASP A 186 31.11 31.72 10.21
CA ASP A 186 30.49 30.73 9.32
C ASP A 186 30.97 29.31 9.66
N VAL A 187 30.08 28.38 10.02
CA VAL A 187 30.36 26.92 9.89
C VAL A 187 29.08 26.12 9.61
N GLN A 188 29.01 25.69 8.34
CA GLN A 188 28.60 24.39 7.77
C GLN A 188 27.23 23.75 8.07
N GLU A 189 26.58 23.42 6.94
CA GLU A 189 25.57 22.38 6.76
C GLU A 189 25.97 21.10 7.49
N ASP A 190 25.31 20.79 8.60
CA ASP A 190 25.30 19.45 9.16
C ASP A 190 24.20 18.64 8.48
N ASN A 191 24.70 17.65 7.78
CA ASN A 191 24.01 16.60 7.05
C ASN A 191 23.25 15.75 8.06
N ASP A 192 21.91 15.79 8.03
CA ASP A 192 21.03 14.89 8.77
C ASP A 192 21.37 13.44 8.41
N HIS A 193 22.27 12.84 9.21
CA HIS A 193 22.49 11.41 9.19
C HIS A 193 21.22 10.76 9.73
N ALA A 194 20.49 10.13 8.82
CA ALA A 194 19.42 9.19 9.11
C ALA A 194 19.84 8.29 10.29
N PHE A 195 19.03 8.30 11.35
CA PHE A 195 19.11 7.40 12.49
C PHE A 195 18.60 5.99 12.11
N PHE A 196 18.93 5.53 10.92
CA PHE A 196 18.71 4.15 10.48
C PHE A 196 20.10 3.61 10.17
N SER A 197 20.61 2.76 11.06
CA SER A 197 21.74 1.90 10.72
C SER A 197 21.40 1.14 9.44
N GLU A 198 22.24 1.30 8.40
CA GLU A 198 22.12 0.61 7.10
C GLU A 198 22.43 -0.90 7.15
N ASP A 199 22.22 -1.55 8.31
CA ASP A 199 22.41 -2.99 8.50
C ASP A 199 21.13 -3.60 9.11
N ASP A 200 20.00 -3.53 8.41
CA ASP A 200 18.91 -4.49 8.61
C ASP A 200 18.02 -4.64 7.36
N ASP A 201 18.63 -5.07 6.26
CA ASP A 201 17.92 -5.53 5.06
C ASP A 201 17.22 -6.88 5.36
N SER A 202 16.02 -6.87 5.97
CA SER A 202 14.91 -7.81 5.67
C SER A 202 13.72 -7.77 6.65
N PHE A 203 13.78 -7.06 7.78
CA PHE A 203 12.78 -7.30 8.84
C PHE A 203 11.35 -6.84 8.49
N LEU A 204 11.19 -5.77 7.70
CA LEU A 204 9.85 -5.24 7.35
C LEU A 204 9.12 -6.05 6.26
N SER A 205 9.79 -6.94 5.51
CA SER A 205 9.13 -7.77 4.49
C SER A 205 8.28 -8.89 5.09
N ASP A 206 8.52 -9.25 6.36
CA ASP A 206 7.87 -10.35 7.06
C ASP A 206 6.78 -9.88 8.04
N LEU A 207 6.42 -8.59 8.04
CA LEU A 207 5.27 -8.08 8.79
C LEU A 207 3.96 -8.55 8.12
N ASP A 208 3.61 -9.81 8.40
CA ASP A 208 2.38 -10.47 7.98
C ASP A 208 1.13 -9.83 8.65
N GLU A 209 -0.01 -9.99 8.00
CA GLU A 209 -1.35 -9.57 8.42
C GLU A 209 -1.84 -10.25 9.72
N SER A 210 -0.98 -11.04 10.38
CA SER A 210 -1.26 -11.77 11.61
C SER A 210 -1.38 -10.88 12.85
N PHE A 211 -1.04 -9.58 12.74
CA PHE A 211 -1.14 -8.58 13.81
C PHE A 211 -2.53 -8.51 14.49
N LEU A 212 -3.60 -8.93 13.81
CA LEU A 212 -4.97 -8.90 14.35
C LEU A 212 -5.57 -10.29 14.61
N SER A 213 -4.78 -11.37 14.50
CA SER A 213 -5.26 -12.71 14.87
C SER A 213 -5.34 -12.81 16.39
N ASP A 214 -6.57 -12.72 16.90
CA ASP A 214 -6.98 -12.77 18.31
C ASP A 214 -6.70 -14.14 18.97
N ASP A 215 -5.42 -14.53 19.06
CA ASP A 215 -4.98 -15.71 19.81
C ASP A 215 -4.11 -15.28 21.00
N SER A 216 -4.72 -14.49 21.88
CA SER A 216 -4.17 -14.19 23.21
C SER A 216 -4.30 -15.41 24.13
N GLY A 217 -3.51 -16.44 23.84
CA GLY A 217 -3.24 -17.55 24.72
C GLY A 217 -2.38 -17.11 25.90
N PHE A 218 -3.02 -16.54 26.93
CA PHE A 218 -2.40 -16.30 28.23
C PHE A 218 -1.90 -17.63 28.83
N GLU A 219 -0.60 -17.94 28.66
CA GLU A 219 0.12 -18.88 29.52
C GLU A 219 1.16 -18.12 30.33
N SER A 220 0.70 -17.59 31.47
CA SER A 220 1.55 -17.04 32.52
C SER A 220 2.41 -18.17 33.09
N GLY A 221 3.69 -18.18 32.76
CA GLY A 221 4.58 -19.32 32.94
C GLY A 221 6.02 -18.99 33.26
N SER A 222 6.26 -18.07 34.19
CA SER A 222 7.46 -17.94 35.05
C SER A 222 8.80 -18.50 34.56
N GLY A 223 9.72 -17.59 34.24
CA GLY A 223 11.14 -17.69 34.63
C GLY A 223 12.14 -17.51 33.51
N ASP A 224 12.55 -16.26 33.25
CA ASP A 224 13.95 -15.78 33.19
C ASP A 224 13.89 -14.25 32.89
N ASP A 225 14.07 -13.41 33.92
CA ASP A 225 13.73 -11.95 33.94
C ASP A 225 14.54 -11.04 32.98
N ASP A 226 15.47 -11.57 32.17
CA ASP A 226 16.23 -10.78 31.18
C ASP A 226 15.74 -11.02 29.73
N ASP A 227 15.12 -12.17 29.43
CA ASP A 227 14.59 -12.49 28.09
C ASP A 227 13.18 -11.89 27.88
N ASP A 228 12.44 -11.61 28.96
CA ASP A 228 11.09 -11.01 28.92
C ASP A 228 11.11 -9.49 28.62
N GLU A 229 12.19 -8.77 28.94
CA GLU A 229 12.30 -7.31 28.65
C GLU A 229 12.67 -7.05 27.18
N GLU A 230 13.54 -7.87 26.58
CA GLU A 230 13.92 -7.76 25.17
C GLU A 230 12.75 -8.12 24.23
N GLU A 231 11.94 -9.12 24.56
CA GLU A 231 10.73 -9.47 23.79
C GLU A 231 9.66 -8.35 23.84
N ASP A 232 9.48 -7.71 25.00
CA ASP A 232 8.56 -6.58 25.19
C ASP A 232 8.97 -5.34 24.37
N ASP A 233 10.27 -5.04 24.33
CA ASP A 233 10.82 -3.90 23.57
C ASP A 233 10.76 -4.13 22.06
N GLU A 234 11.03 -5.35 21.60
CA GLU A 234 10.87 -5.72 20.18
C GLU A 234 9.40 -5.66 19.72
N GLU A 235 8.46 -6.11 20.57
CA GLU A 235 7.03 -6.05 20.26
C GLU A 235 6.55 -4.59 20.19
N ARG A 236 6.99 -3.74 21.11
CA ARG A 236 6.70 -2.29 21.09
C ARG A 236 7.29 -1.61 19.86
N PHE A 237 8.54 -1.93 19.50
CA PHE A 237 9.18 -1.40 18.31
C PHE A 237 8.41 -1.79 17.04
N ARG A 238 7.97 -3.05 16.94
CA ARG A 238 7.11 -3.53 15.84
C ARG A 238 5.78 -2.79 15.79
N HIS A 239 5.13 -2.58 16.93
CA HIS A 239 3.88 -1.81 17.00
C HIS A 239 4.05 -0.36 16.52
N TYR A 240 5.14 0.29 16.93
CA TYR A 240 5.47 1.63 16.47
C TYR A 240 5.74 1.67 14.95
N ALA A 241 6.54 0.73 14.43
CA ALA A 241 6.88 0.64 13.00
C ALA A 241 5.64 0.46 12.11
N ILE A 242 4.68 -0.37 12.54
CA ILE A 242 3.40 -0.51 11.82
C ILE A 242 2.57 0.78 11.94
N ALA A 243 2.46 1.35 13.14
CA ALA A 243 1.63 2.52 13.39
C ALA A 243 2.10 3.76 12.61
N ILE A 244 3.41 3.99 12.55
CA ILE A 244 3.98 5.12 11.80
C ILE A 244 3.70 4.98 10.30
N VAL A 245 3.86 3.77 9.73
CA VAL A 245 3.53 3.46 8.34
C VAL A 245 2.05 3.70 8.05
N GLU A 246 1.17 3.21 8.92
CA GLU A 246 -0.29 3.34 8.77
C GLU A 246 -0.72 4.81 8.79
N VAL A 247 -0.20 5.60 9.74
CA VAL A 247 -0.50 7.04 9.82
C VAL A 247 0.01 7.79 8.60
N HIS A 248 1.26 7.55 8.16
CA HIS A 248 1.81 8.19 6.96
C HIS A 248 1.01 7.84 5.70
N THR A 249 0.62 6.56 5.55
CA THR A 249 -0.15 6.10 4.39
C THR A 249 -1.57 6.67 4.42
N LYS A 250 -2.19 6.75 5.60
CA LYS A 250 -3.48 7.43 5.77
C LYS A 250 -3.39 8.90 5.38
N VAL A 251 -2.38 9.63 5.84
CA VAL A 251 -2.18 11.05 5.50
C VAL A 251 -1.93 11.21 4.00
N LEU A 252 -1.12 10.35 3.38
CA LEU A 252 -0.95 10.31 1.93
C LEU A 252 -2.29 10.11 1.22
N SER A 253 -3.13 9.18 1.68
CA SER A 253 -4.47 8.93 1.12
C SER A 253 -5.36 10.19 1.18
N PHE A 254 -5.29 10.95 2.29
CA PHE A 254 -6.02 12.20 2.47
C PHE A 254 -5.53 13.27 1.48
N LEU A 255 -4.20 13.43 1.36
CA LEU A 255 -3.61 14.42 0.45
C LEU A 255 -3.91 14.10 -1.02
N ILE A 256 -3.93 12.83 -1.42
CA ILE A 256 -4.32 12.42 -2.78
C ILE A 256 -5.76 12.82 -3.09
N LYS A 257 -6.69 12.59 -2.16
CA LYS A 257 -8.12 12.94 -2.32
C LYS A 257 -8.36 14.44 -2.48
N THR A 258 -7.41 15.30 -2.12
CA THR A 258 -7.55 16.75 -2.37
C THR A 258 -7.53 17.11 -3.85
N GLY A 259 -6.92 16.28 -4.70
CA GLY A 259 -6.72 16.54 -6.13
C GLY A 259 -5.78 17.73 -6.43
N ASP A 260 -5.15 18.33 -5.42
CA ASP A 260 -4.20 19.44 -5.58
C ASP A 260 -2.79 18.86 -5.83
N PRO A 261 -2.19 19.09 -7.02
CA PRO A 261 -0.87 18.54 -7.35
C PRO A 261 0.22 18.89 -6.34
N ARG A 262 0.16 20.07 -5.71
CA ARG A 262 1.17 20.49 -4.72
C ARG A 262 1.04 19.70 -3.42
N ARG A 263 -0.19 19.50 -2.95
CA ARG A 263 -0.47 18.70 -1.74
C ARG A 263 -0.13 17.23 -1.96
N ILE A 264 -0.42 16.73 -3.16
CA ILE A 264 -0.06 15.36 -3.56
C ILE A 264 1.45 15.18 -3.55
N ALA A 265 2.20 16.04 -4.24
CA ALA A 265 3.66 15.97 -4.29
C ALA A 265 4.28 16.06 -2.89
N PHE A 266 3.76 16.96 -2.04
CA PHE A 266 4.17 17.08 -0.64
C PHE A 266 3.90 15.80 0.16
N GLY A 267 2.70 15.21 0.03
CA GLY A 267 2.36 13.95 0.69
C GLY A 267 3.26 12.79 0.28
N ILE A 268 3.58 12.68 -1.02
CA ILE A 268 4.49 11.65 -1.54
C ILE A 268 5.92 11.87 -1.03
N GLN A 269 6.39 13.11 -0.97
CA GLN A 269 7.70 13.42 -0.41
C GLN A 269 7.77 13.08 1.08
N MET A 270 6.72 13.40 1.83
CA MET A 270 6.61 13.07 3.26
C MET A 270 6.60 11.56 3.48
N ALA A 271 5.83 10.82 2.69
CA ALA A 271 5.74 9.35 2.74
C ALA A 271 7.07 8.64 2.47
N ARG A 272 8.01 9.26 1.76
CA ARG A 272 9.36 8.69 1.51
C ARG A 272 10.28 8.67 2.73
N ASN A 273 9.92 9.34 3.81
CA ASN A 273 10.71 9.31 5.06
C ASN A 273 10.46 8.04 5.87
N VAL A 274 9.51 7.22 5.46
CA VAL A 274 9.19 5.93 6.06
C VAL A 274 9.17 4.86 4.96
N ASP A 275 9.66 3.67 5.28
CA ASP A 275 9.55 2.55 4.35
C ASP A 275 8.12 1.99 4.39
N ILE A 276 7.31 2.32 3.38
CA ILE A 276 5.91 1.91 3.32
C ILE A 276 5.81 0.55 2.61
N PRO A 277 5.46 -0.53 3.31
CA PRO A 277 5.23 -1.84 2.71
C PRO A 277 4.00 -1.84 1.82
N LEU A 278 3.98 -2.78 0.87
CA LEU A 278 2.94 -2.88 -0.16
C LEU A 278 1.53 -3.09 0.42
N PHE A 279 1.41 -3.83 1.53
CA PHE A 279 0.12 -4.05 2.18
C PHE A 279 -0.56 -2.72 2.57
N ALA A 280 0.21 -1.72 3.02
CA ALA A 280 -0.33 -0.43 3.43
C ALA A 280 -0.88 0.35 2.22
N TYR A 281 -0.15 0.35 1.09
CA TYR A 281 -0.62 0.94 -0.17
C TYR A 281 -1.93 0.30 -0.65
N ARG A 282 -2.05 -1.03 -0.56
CA ARG A 282 -3.26 -1.78 -0.91
C ARG A 282 -4.41 -1.49 0.05
N LYS A 283 -4.16 -1.53 1.36
CA LYS A 283 -5.14 -1.24 2.43
C LYS A 283 -5.81 0.12 2.23
N TYR A 284 -5.02 1.16 1.94
CA TYR A 284 -5.52 2.51 1.68
C TYR A 284 -5.89 2.78 0.21
N GLN A 285 -5.82 1.77 -0.64
CA GLN A 285 -6.18 1.80 -2.07
C GLN A 285 -5.47 2.94 -2.83
N ILE A 286 -4.18 3.17 -2.52
CA ILE A 286 -3.40 4.29 -3.05
C ILE A 286 -3.39 4.31 -4.60
N PRO A 287 -3.18 3.19 -5.32
CA PRO A 287 -3.29 3.19 -6.79
C PRO A 287 -4.66 3.63 -7.31
N SER A 288 -5.76 3.23 -6.64
CA SER A 288 -7.11 3.66 -7.00
C SER A 288 -7.28 5.17 -6.83
N LEU A 289 -6.79 5.71 -5.71
CA LEU A 289 -6.86 7.14 -5.44
C LEU A 289 -6.02 7.94 -6.44
N ILE A 290 -4.84 7.43 -6.83
CA ILE A 290 -4.03 8.08 -7.88
C ILE A 290 -4.80 8.09 -9.21
N SER A 291 -5.38 6.96 -9.62
CA SER A 291 -6.17 6.90 -10.85
C SER A 291 -7.34 7.88 -10.86
N GLU A 292 -8.00 8.08 -9.71
CA GLU A 292 -9.20 8.91 -9.61
C GLU A 292 -8.87 10.41 -9.49
N TYR A 293 -7.88 10.77 -8.67
CA TYR A 293 -7.62 12.16 -8.28
C TYR A 293 -6.31 12.74 -8.83
N ALA A 294 -5.34 11.90 -9.20
CA ALA A 294 -3.96 12.32 -9.45
C ALA A 294 -3.34 11.76 -10.75
N PHE A 295 -4.14 11.27 -11.70
CA PHE A 295 -3.67 10.60 -12.92
C PHE A 295 -2.70 11.44 -13.77
N TYR A 296 -2.80 12.78 -13.69
CA TYR A 296 -1.92 13.71 -14.43
C TYR A 296 -0.77 14.29 -13.59
N VAL A 297 -0.63 13.87 -12.33
CA VAL A 297 0.44 14.33 -11.43
C VAL A 297 1.64 13.41 -11.59
N TYR A 298 2.77 13.98 -11.99
CA TYR A 298 3.98 13.21 -12.32
C TYR A 298 4.49 12.37 -11.14
N GLU A 299 4.54 12.98 -9.95
CA GLU A 299 4.98 12.34 -8.72
C GLU A 299 4.08 11.16 -8.34
N ALA A 300 2.76 11.31 -8.53
CA ALA A 300 1.79 10.27 -8.25
C ALA A 300 1.92 9.10 -9.24
N MET A 301 2.12 9.39 -10.53
CA MET A 301 2.40 8.35 -11.52
C MET A 301 3.73 7.64 -11.24
N LYS A 302 4.74 8.34 -10.72
CA LYS A 302 5.99 7.69 -10.30
C LYS A 302 5.76 6.73 -9.13
N LEU A 303 5.03 7.17 -8.11
CA LEU A 303 4.65 6.31 -6.98
C LEU A 303 3.84 5.09 -7.43
N TRP A 304 2.88 5.27 -8.34
CA TRP A 304 2.15 4.13 -8.92
C TRP A 304 3.12 3.12 -9.54
N ASN A 305 4.02 3.54 -10.43
CA ASN A 305 4.98 2.63 -11.05
C ASN A 305 5.92 1.95 -10.02
N GLU A 306 6.22 2.61 -8.90
CA GLU A 306 6.96 2.02 -7.78
C GLU A 306 6.13 0.91 -7.11
N ILE A 307 4.84 1.15 -6.83
CA ILE A 307 3.91 0.17 -6.28
C ILE A 307 3.73 -1.04 -7.23
N ASP A 308 3.54 -0.82 -8.53
CA ASP A 308 3.39 -1.90 -9.52
C ASP A 308 4.61 -2.83 -9.52
N ARG A 309 5.82 -2.28 -9.37
CA ARG A 309 7.05 -3.09 -9.27
C ARG A 309 7.11 -3.88 -7.97
N MET A 310 6.66 -3.31 -6.86
CA MET A 310 6.54 -4.03 -5.60
C MET A 310 5.56 -5.20 -5.74
N GLU A 311 4.42 -5.02 -6.42
CA GLU A 311 3.45 -6.08 -6.70
C GLU A 311 4.06 -7.21 -7.55
N GLU A 312 4.85 -6.89 -8.57
CA GLU A 312 5.53 -7.88 -9.40
C GLU A 312 6.49 -8.76 -8.61
N VAL A 313 7.23 -8.17 -7.67
CA VAL A 313 8.20 -8.88 -6.81
C VAL A 313 7.47 -9.72 -5.77
N GLU A 314 6.52 -9.13 -5.04
CA GLU A 314 5.82 -9.81 -3.94
C GLU A 314 4.98 -11.00 -4.42
N LEU A 315 4.33 -10.87 -5.58
CA LEU A 315 3.49 -11.94 -6.13
C LEU A 315 4.26 -12.90 -7.05
N ALA A 316 5.59 -12.84 -7.13
CA ALA A 316 6.37 -13.61 -8.08
C ALA A 316 6.16 -15.14 -7.92
N GLU A 317 6.20 -15.63 -6.68
CA GLU A 317 6.00 -17.05 -6.38
C GLU A 317 4.56 -17.49 -6.62
N GLU A 318 3.58 -16.69 -6.20
CA GLU A 318 2.16 -16.93 -6.46
C GLU A 318 1.83 -16.93 -7.94
N ASN A 319 2.45 -16.05 -8.72
CA ASN A 319 2.31 -15.99 -10.18
C ASN A 319 2.83 -17.27 -10.83
N LEU A 320 3.99 -17.77 -10.38
CA LEU A 320 4.53 -19.04 -10.85
C LEU A 320 3.64 -20.22 -10.44
N ALA A 321 3.11 -20.21 -9.22
CA ALA A 321 2.18 -21.23 -8.74
C ALA A 321 0.88 -21.25 -9.55
N LEU A 322 0.31 -20.07 -9.85
CA LEU A 322 -0.86 -19.94 -10.71
C LEU A 322 -0.55 -20.44 -12.13
N PHE A 323 0.58 -20.07 -12.71
CA PHE A 323 0.99 -20.55 -14.03
C PHE A 323 1.08 -22.08 -14.07
N ASN A 324 1.77 -22.69 -13.10
CA ASN A 324 1.87 -24.15 -13.02
C ASN A 324 0.51 -24.82 -12.87
N TYR A 325 -0.37 -24.25 -12.03
CA TYR A 325 -1.75 -24.72 -11.88
C TYR A 325 -2.54 -24.64 -13.19
N LEU A 326 -2.44 -23.54 -13.94
CA LEU A 326 -3.10 -23.38 -15.24
C LEU A 326 -2.58 -24.41 -16.26
N MET A 327 -1.26 -24.60 -16.32
CA MET A 327 -0.62 -25.57 -17.21
C MET A 327 -1.06 -27.01 -16.91
N GLU A 328 -1.14 -27.40 -15.63
CA GLU A 328 -1.62 -28.72 -15.22
C GLU A 328 -3.11 -28.91 -15.51
N ASN A 329 -3.93 -27.93 -15.15
CA ASN A 329 -5.38 -27.99 -15.31
C ASN A 329 -5.75 -28.07 -16.80
N VAL A 330 -5.24 -27.15 -17.63
CA VAL A 330 -5.45 -27.18 -19.09
C VAL A 330 -4.82 -28.42 -19.71
N GLY A 331 -3.63 -28.81 -19.25
CA GLY A 331 -2.94 -30.03 -19.68
C GLY A 331 -3.79 -31.30 -19.48
N SER A 332 -4.53 -31.38 -18.38
CA SER A 332 -5.39 -32.52 -18.05
C SER A 332 -6.73 -32.56 -18.81
N GLN A 333 -7.21 -31.43 -19.31
CA GLN A 333 -8.52 -31.33 -19.97
C GLN A 333 -8.43 -31.59 -21.49
N PRO A 334 -9.43 -32.23 -22.12
CA PRO A 334 -9.40 -32.49 -23.57
C PRO A 334 -9.53 -31.20 -24.41
N THR A 335 -10.17 -30.16 -23.86
CA THR A 335 -10.44 -28.87 -24.51
C THR A 335 -10.01 -27.74 -23.59
N ILE A 336 -9.60 -26.62 -24.18
CA ILE A 336 -9.29 -25.38 -23.47
C ILE A 336 -10.46 -24.40 -23.59
N SER A 337 -10.83 -23.72 -22.50
CA SER A 337 -11.80 -22.62 -22.56
C SER A 337 -11.14 -21.34 -23.07
N GLU A 338 -11.92 -20.42 -23.64
CA GLU A 338 -11.40 -19.16 -24.20
C GLU A 338 -10.63 -18.35 -23.16
N SER A 339 -11.21 -18.14 -21.98
CA SER A 339 -10.57 -17.34 -20.93
C SER A 339 -9.25 -17.95 -20.44
N MET A 340 -9.15 -19.29 -20.37
CA MET A 340 -7.89 -19.99 -20.03
C MET A 340 -6.86 -19.88 -21.14
N PHE A 341 -7.30 -19.93 -22.39
CA PHE A 341 -6.43 -19.66 -23.54
C PHE A 341 -5.88 -18.24 -23.49
N CYS A 342 -6.73 -17.25 -23.22
CA CYS A 342 -6.32 -15.85 -23.11
C CYS A 342 -5.28 -15.63 -22.01
N LEU A 343 -5.48 -16.21 -20.81
CA LEU A 343 -4.49 -16.17 -19.72
C LEU A 343 -3.13 -16.72 -20.15
N LEU A 344 -3.12 -17.93 -20.73
CA LEU A 344 -1.87 -18.56 -21.17
C LEU A 344 -1.22 -17.79 -22.33
N ALA A 345 -2.02 -17.22 -23.24
CA ALA A 345 -1.52 -16.41 -24.33
C ALA A 345 -0.93 -15.07 -23.85
N GLU A 346 -1.46 -14.49 -22.80
CA GLU A 346 -0.88 -13.34 -22.08
C GLU A 346 0.46 -13.72 -21.44
N ASP A 347 0.49 -14.81 -20.67
CA ASP A 347 1.73 -15.29 -20.03
C ASP A 347 2.83 -15.58 -21.06
N MET A 348 2.47 -16.19 -22.19
CA MET A 348 3.39 -16.45 -23.31
C MET A 348 4.03 -15.17 -23.88
N LYS A 349 3.32 -14.05 -23.88
CA LYS A 349 3.80 -12.79 -24.47
C LYS A 349 4.62 -11.94 -23.51
N ASN A 350 4.26 -11.98 -22.24
CA ASN A 350 4.69 -11.00 -21.24
C ASN A 350 5.68 -11.59 -20.22
N LYS A 351 5.89 -12.91 -20.20
CA LYS A 351 6.82 -13.60 -19.29
C LYS A 351 8.10 -14.04 -20.00
N ASP A 352 8.97 -14.71 -19.26
CA ASP A 352 10.25 -15.21 -19.75
C ASP A 352 10.11 -16.28 -20.85
N LYS A 353 11.25 -16.63 -21.43
CA LYS A 353 11.33 -17.60 -22.52
C LYS A 353 10.86 -19.00 -22.11
N GLU A 354 11.06 -19.40 -20.85
CA GLU A 354 10.66 -20.72 -20.38
C GLU A 354 9.13 -20.85 -20.34
N HIS A 355 8.44 -19.82 -19.83
CA HIS A 355 7.00 -19.74 -19.84
C HIS A 355 6.45 -19.79 -21.27
N MET A 356 7.04 -18.99 -22.17
CA MET A 356 6.69 -18.99 -23.58
C MET A 356 6.82 -20.39 -24.21
N GLU A 357 7.97 -21.06 -24.05
CA GLU A 357 8.22 -22.38 -24.63
C GLU A 357 7.21 -23.43 -24.12
N ARG A 358 6.87 -23.39 -22.82
CA ARG A 358 5.89 -24.30 -22.22
C ARG A 358 4.49 -24.08 -22.78
N VAL A 359 4.04 -22.82 -22.90
CA VAL A 359 2.72 -22.50 -23.45
C VAL A 359 2.63 -22.86 -24.93
N VAL A 360 3.66 -22.55 -25.72
CA VAL A 360 3.71 -22.89 -27.15
C VAL A 360 3.57 -24.40 -27.34
N GLN A 361 4.29 -25.20 -26.55
CA GLN A 361 4.18 -26.65 -26.62
C GLN A 361 2.76 -27.14 -26.30
N LEU A 362 2.14 -26.59 -25.25
CA LEU A 362 0.75 -26.90 -24.90
C LEU A 362 -0.22 -26.54 -26.04
N PHE A 363 -0.04 -25.39 -26.69
CA PHE A 363 -0.87 -24.96 -27.81
C PHE A 363 -0.67 -25.80 -29.08
N ILE A 364 0.51 -26.40 -29.27
CA ILE A 364 0.75 -27.38 -30.34
C ILE A 364 -0.03 -28.68 -30.06
N ASP A 365 -0.03 -29.14 -28.82
CA ASP A 365 -0.57 -30.45 -28.44
C ASP A 365 -2.10 -30.46 -28.31
N LYS A 366 -2.72 -29.31 -27.99
CA LYS A 366 -4.17 -29.18 -27.81
C LYS A 366 -4.92 -28.89 -29.11
N ASP A 367 -6.15 -29.37 -29.23
CA ASP A 367 -7.06 -28.95 -30.30
C ASP A 367 -7.74 -27.64 -29.88
N ILE A 368 -7.29 -26.53 -30.44
CA ILE A 368 -7.70 -25.18 -30.06
C ILE A 368 -8.41 -24.53 -31.26
N PRO A 369 -9.59 -23.91 -31.09
CA PRO A 369 -10.28 -23.21 -32.17
C PRO A 369 -9.44 -22.08 -32.78
N LEU A 370 -9.60 -21.85 -34.10
CA LEU A 370 -8.85 -20.81 -34.81
C LEU A 370 -9.18 -19.41 -34.26
N GLU A 371 -10.43 -19.20 -33.87
CA GLU A 371 -10.93 -17.94 -33.34
C GLU A 371 -10.13 -17.46 -32.13
N PHE A 372 -9.67 -18.39 -31.28
CA PHE A 372 -8.91 -18.06 -30.07
C PHE A 372 -7.54 -17.48 -30.46
N PHE A 373 -6.80 -18.14 -31.36
CA PHE A 373 -5.51 -17.66 -31.85
C PHE A 373 -5.60 -16.28 -32.52
N GLN A 374 -6.68 -16.04 -33.28
CA GLN A 374 -6.92 -14.77 -33.96
C GLN A 374 -7.22 -13.63 -32.97
N ARG A 375 -8.13 -13.86 -32.02
CA ARG A 375 -8.49 -12.85 -31.00
C ARG A 375 -7.29 -12.46 -30.15
N SER A 376 -6.53 -13.44 -29.68
CA SER A 376 -5.34 -13.18 -28.86
C SER A 376 -4.10 -12.84 -29.69
N ARG A 377 -4.18 -12.72 -31.02
CA ARG A 377 -3.06 -12.32 -31.90
C ARG A 377 -1.77 -13.12 -31.68
N VAL A 378 -1.90 -14.41 -31.39
CA VAL A 378 -0.76 -15.29 -31.05
C VAL A 378 0.18 -15.43 -32.23
N LYS A 379 -0.36 -15.57 -33.45
CA LYS A 379 0.43 -15.74 -34.67
C LYS A 379 1.24 -14.48 -34.99
N GLU A 380 0.64 -13.30 -34.86
CA GLU A 380 1.33 -12.01 -35.07
C GLU A 380 2.49 -11.87 -34.10
N PHE A 381 2.25 -12.11 -32.81
CA PHE A 381 3.30 -12.09 -31.79
C PHE A 381 4.45 -13.04 -32.12
N LEU A 382 4.15 -14.31 -32.43
CA LEU A 382 5.19 -15.29 -32.75
C LEU A 382 5.98 -14.93 -34.02
N LEU A 383 5.36 -14.25 -34.99
CA LEU A 383 6.03 -13.78 -36.21
C LEU A 383 6.97 -12.60 -35.94
N GLU A 384 6.64 -11.74 -34.97
CA GLU A 384 7.44 -10.58 -34.57
C GLU A 384 8.55 -10.95 -33.58
N TYR A 385 8.38 -12.01 -32.79
CA TYR A 385 9.34 -12.45 -31.77
C TYR A 385 10.70 -12.88 -32.37
N ASP A 386 11.81 -12.21 -32.07
CA ASP A 386 13.09 -12.50 -32.74
C ASP A 386 13.73 -13.86 -32.35
N GLY A 387 13.44 -14.38 -31.16
CA GLY A 387 14.06 -15.59 -30.59
C GLY A 387 13.44 -16.93 -31.02
N LYS A 388 12.81 -17.01 -32.21
CA LYS A 388 11.97 -18.15 -32.61
C LYS A 388 12.69 -19.49 -32.56
N THR A 389 12.09 -20.45 -31.88
CA THR A 389 12.45 -21.86 -31.82
C THR A 389 11.73 -22.67 -32.90
N THR A 390 12.08 -23.96 -33.03
CA THR A 390 11.35 -24.89 -33.92
C THR A 390 9.88 -25.05 -33.51
N ALA A 391 9.58 -25.04 -32.21
CA ALA A 391 8.21 -25.15 -31.70
C ALA A 391 7.36 -23.95 -32.15
N ASP A 392 7.91 -22.74 -32.10
CA ASP A 392 7.21 -21.53 -32.54
C ASP A 392 6.80 -21.63 -34.02
N TRP A 393 7.71 -22.11 -34.86
CA TRP A 393 7.40 -22.35 -36.28
C TRP A 393 6.32 -23.41 -36.46
N ILE A 394 6.36 -24.51 -35.70
CA ILE A 394 5.32 -25.56 -35.75
C ILE A 394 3.96 -24.97 -35.41
N LEU A 395 3.86 -24.15 -34.36
CA LEU A 395 2.61 -23.50 -33.97
C LEU A 395 2.12 -22.51 -35.04
N ILE A 396 3.01 -21.68 -35.59
CA ILE A 396 2.68 -20.78 -36.71
C ILE A 396 2.11 -21.57 -37.90
N PHE A 397 2.74 -22.69 -38.27
CA PHE A 397 2.27 -23.51 -39.39
C PHE A 397 0.92 -24.18 -39.08
N LYS A 398 0.71 -24.65 -37.84
CA LYS A 398 -0.57 -25.19 -37.38
C LYS A 398 -1.68 -24.17 -37.56
N ILE A 399 -1.49 -22.93 -37.07
CA ILE A 399 -2.48 -21.85 -37.20
C ILE A 399 -2.75 -21.55 -38.67
N ARG A 400 -1.72 -21.42 -39.51
CA ARG A 400 -1.90 -21.20 -40.96
C ARG A 400 -2.69 -22.31 -41.63
N GLN A 401 -2.45 -23.58 -41.28
CA GLN A 401 -3.21 -24.69 -41.86
C GLN A 401 -4.69 -24.63 -41.49
N MET A 402 -5.03 -24.10 -40.32
CA MET A 402 -6.41 -23.90 -39.90
C MET A 402 -7.09 -22.78 -40.68
N GLU A 403 -6.36 -21.71 -41.04
CA GLU A 403 -6.89 -20.59 -41.84
C GLU A 403 -7.24 -20.99 -43.30
N TYR A 404 -6.65 -22.07 -43.82
CA TYR A 404 -6.88 -22.58 -45.18
C TYR A 404 -7.91 -23.71 -45.25
N LYS A 405 -8.52 -24.11 -44.12
CA LYS A 405 -9.65 -25.04 -44.04
C LYS A 405 -10.95 -24.26 -44.00
#